data_AF-A0A2N2PX84-F1
#
_entry.id   AF-A0A2N2PX84-F1
#
_cell.length_a   1.000
_cell.length_b   1.000
_cell.length_c   1.000
_cell.angle_alpha   90.00
_cell.angle_beta   90.00
_cell.angle_gamma   90.00
#
_symmetry.space_group_name_H-M   'P 1'
#
loop_
_entity.id
_entity.type
_entity.pdbx_description
1 polymer ?
#
loop_
_entity_poly.entity_id
_entity_poly.type
_entity_poly.pdbx_seq_one_letter_code
_entity_poly.pdbx_strand_id
1 'polypeptide(L)'
;MTTVQVQAQVSPNELLSAVGQLNLPDLERFVSEVIALRAQRKAPSLSRAESELLLKINQGVSPDLQRRYHELIAKRRAETLSEDEYSELLRLTDQVEAIEVQRVEYLAELARLRKKSLTDVMKDLGIRAPAYA
;
A
#
# COMPACT_ATOMS: atom_id res chain seq x y z
N MET A 1 37.10 -8.39 20.85
CA MET A 1 37.99 -8.28 19.67
C MET A 1 37.71 -6.94 19.01
N THR A 2 38.73 -6.11 18.81
CA THR A 2 38.60 -4.78 18.23
C THR A 2 38.29 -4.89 16.73
N THR A 3 37.09 -4.49 16.30
CA THR A 3 36.73 -4.43 14.89
C THR A 3 37.26 -3.14 14.29
N VAL A 4 38.31 -3.24 13.48
CA VAL A 4 38.82 -2.14 12.64
C VAL A 4 37.91 -2.04 11.42
N GLN A 5 37.19 -0.91 11.27
CA GLN A 5 36.46 -0.64 10.03
C GLN A 5 37.42 -0.08 8.98
N VAL A 6 37.78 -0.90 8.00
CA VAL A 6 38.47 -0.46 6.81
C VAL A 6 37.42 -0.10 5.76
N GLN A 7 37.26 1.19 5.46
CA GLN A 7 36.52 1.62 4.26
C GLN A 7 37.41 1.38 3.03
N ALA A 8 37.45 0.13 2.55
CA ALA A 8 38.10 -0.19 1.29
C ALA A 8 37.11 0.08 0.15
N GLN A 9 37.53 0.90 -0.83
CA GLN A 9 36.85 0.95 -2.12
C GLN A 9 37.22 -0.32 -2.89
N VAL A 10 36.40 -1.37 -2.74
CA VAL A 10 36.61 -2.65 -3.44
C VAL A 10 35.79 -2.62 -4.71
N SER A 11 36.44 -2.81 -5.85
CA SER A 11 35.75 -2.95 -7.13
C SER A 11 34.96 -4.28 -7.18
N PRO A 12 33.90 -4.38 -8.00
CA PRO A 12 33.14 -5.63 -8.14
C PRO A 12 34.01 -6.84 -8.52
N ASN A 13 35.05 -6.62 -9.32
CA ASN A 13 35.98 -7.68 -9.74
C ASN A 13 36.91 -8.12 -8.60
N GLU A 14 37.42 -7.18 -7.81
CA GLU A 14 38.25 -7.52 -6.63
C GLU A 14 37.42 -8.28 -5.58
N LEU A 15 36.14 -7.91 -5.41
CA LEU A 15 35.23 -8.65 -4.54
C LEU A 15 35.00 -10.09 -5.03
N LEU A 16 34.82 -10.28 -6.34
CA LEU A 16 34.68 -11.61 -6.94
C LEU A 16 35.94 -12.46 -6.76
N SER A 17 37.12 -11.86 -6.93
CA SER A 17 38.39 -12.56 -6.68
C SER A 17 38.54 -12.99 -5.21
N ALA A 18 38.10 -12.15 -4.26
CA ALA A 18 38.12 -12.49 -2.83
C ALA A 18 37.13 -13.61 -2.49
N VAL A 19 35.91 -13.56 -3.05
CA VAL A 19 34.88 -14.60 -2.88
C VAL A 19 35.35 -15.95 -3.47
N GLY A 20 36.14 -15.92 -4.54
CA GLY A 20 36.75 -17.11 -5.14
C GLY A 20 37.74 -17.85 -4.23
N GLN A 21 38.22 -17.24 -3.14
CA GLN A 21 39.07 -17.89 -2.14
C GLN A 21 38.29 -18.59 -1.02
N LEU A 22 36.96 -18.45 -0.98
CA LEU A 22 36.14 -19.11 0.03
C LEU A 22 36.08 -20.62 -0.19
N ASN A 23 35.95 -21.36 0.90
CA ASN A 23 35.57 -22.77 0.83
C ASN A 23 34.11 -22.91 0.36
N LEU A 24 33.72 -24.11 -0.09
CA LEU A 24 32.40 -24.34 -0.66
C LEU A 24 31.23 -24.00 0.30
N PRO A 25 31.23 -24.40 1.59
CA PRO A 25 30.18 -24.00 2.54
C PRO A 25 30.02 -22.49 2.72
N ASP A 26 31.13 -21.75 2.80
CA ASP A 26 31.09 -20.31 2.98
C ASP A 26 30.69 -19.58 1.68
N LEU A 27 31.05 -20.14 0.53
CA LEU A 27 30.59 -19.66 -0.78
C LEU A 27 29.06 -19.83 -0.92
N GLU A 28 28.50 -20.97 -0.53
CA GLU A 28 27.04 -21.20 -0.56
C GLU A 28 26.28 -20.24 0.36
N ARG A 29 26.83 -19.97 1.56
CA ARG A 29 26.28 -18.95 2.47
C ARG A 29 26.31 -17.57 1.84
N PHE A 30 27.44 -17.19 1.25
CA PHE A 30 27.60 -15.90 0.57
C PHE A 30 26.60 -15.73 -0.59
N VAL A 31 26.42 -16.77 -1.42
CA VAL A 31 25.43 -16.76 -2.50
C VAL A 31 24.02 -16.53 -1.96
N SER A 32 23.66 -17.21 -0.87
CA SER A 32 22.34 -17.06 -0.22
C SER A 32 22.11 -15.63 0.28
N GLU A 33 23.13 -15.02 0.89
CA GLU A 33 23.08 -13.62 1.36
C GLU A 33 22.99 -12.62 0.20
N VAL A 34 23.72 -12.84 -0.89
CA VAL A 34 23.63 -12.00 -2.09
C VAL A 34 22.26 -12.12 -2.76
N ILE A 35 21.66 -13.31 -2.80
CA ILE A 35 20.30 -13.53 -3.29
C ILE A 35 19.29 -12.78 -2.39
N ALA A 36 19.43 -12.87 -1.07
CA ALA A 36 18.58 -12.15 -0.12
C ALA A 36 18.74 -10.63 -0.25
N LEU A 37 19.96 -10.12 -0.41
CA LEU A 37 20.24 -8.70 -0.66
C LEU A 37 19.64 -8.24 -2.00
N ARG A 38 19.77 -9.05 -3.05
CA ARG A 38 19.11 -8.78 -4.34
C ARG A 38 17.60 -8.79 -4.19
N ALA A 39 17.04 -9.71 -3.41
CA ALA A 39 15.63 -9.78 -3.13
C ALA A 39 15.16 -8.57 -2.31
N GLN A 40 15.91 -8.08 -1.33
CA GLN A 40 15.61 -6.83 -0.60
C GLN A 40 15.69 -5.59 -1.50
N ARG A 41 16.68 -5.52 -2.39
CA ARG A 41 16.83 -4.39 -3.33
C ARG A 41 15.82 -4.41 -4.47
N LYS A 42 15.31 -5.59 -4.83
CA LYS A 42 14.25 -5.77 -5.84
C LYS A 42 12.85 -5.75 -5.24
N ALA A 43 12.70 -6.18 -4.00
CA ALA A 43 11.49 -6.00 -3.24
C ALA A 43 11.28 -4.48 -3.13
N PRO A 44 10.11 -3.96 -3.49
CA PRO A 44 9.83 -2.56 -3.23
C PRO A 44 9.76 -2.42 -1.71
N SER A 45 10.86 -2.03 -1.04
CA SER A 45 10.73 -1.44 0.29
C SER A 45 9.85 -0.21 0.07
N LEU A 46 8.60 -0.28 0.50
CA LEU A 46 7.63 0.77 0.25
C LEU A 46 8.26 2.10 0.63
N SER A 47 8.34 3.01 -0.34
CA SER A 47 8.84 4.35 0.00
C SER A 47 7.94 4.93 1.09
N ARG A 48 8.45 5.88 1.87
CA ARG A 48 7.63 6.60 2.85
C ARG A 48 6.35 7.15 2.22
N ALA A 49 6.46 7.70 1.01
CA ALA A 49 5.33 8.20 0.23
C ALA A 49 4.30 7.11 -0.10
N GLU A 50 4.75 5.93 -0.56
CA GLU A 50 3.84 4.80 -0.82
C GLU A 50 3.16 4.31 0.47
N SER A 51 3.89 4.28 1.59
CA SER A 51 3.34 3.86 2.89
C SER A 51 2.26 4.83 3.38
N GLU A 52 2.51 6.14 3.27
CA GLU A 52 1.53 7.18 3.61
C GLU A 52 0.28 7.10 2.71
N LEU A 53 0.45 6.85 1.41
CA LEU A 53 -0.68 6.64 0.49
C LEU A 53 -1.49 5.42 0.86
N LEU A 54 -0.85 4.29 1.16
CA LEU A 54 -1.54 3.07 1.58
C LEU A 54 -2.32 3.27 2.88
N LEU A 55 -1.82 4.04 3.84
CA LEU A 55 -2.58 4.39 5.05
C LEU A 55 -3.83 5.19 4.72
N LYS A 56 -3.71 6.20 3.85
CA LYS A 56 -4.84 7.03 3.41
C LYS A 56 -5.89 6.24 2.61
N ILE A 57 -5.45 5.34 1.73
CA ILE A 57 -6.35 4.47 0.93
C ILE A 57 -7.16 3.53 1.84
N ASN A 58 -6.60 3.10 2.96
CA ASN A 58 -7.22 2.18 3.91
C ASN A 58 -8.00 2.86 5.04
N GLN A 59 -7.98 4.19 5.16
CA GLN A 59 -8.73 4.91 6.20
C GLN A 59 -10.24 4.77 6.02
N GLY A 60 -10.73 4.82 4.78
CA GLY A 60 -12.16 4.69 4.47
C GLY A 60 -13.06 5.67 5.23
N VAL A 61 -14.34 5.31 5.34
CA VAL A 61 -15.34 6.05 6.12
C VAL A 61 -15.25 5.64 7.59
N SER A 62 -15.43 6.59 8.51
CA SER A 62 -15.40 6.27 9.94
C SER A 62 -16.53 5.30 10.33
N PRO A 63 -16.32 4.41 11.31
CA PRO A 63 -17.33 3.44 11.74
C PRO A 63 -18.64 4.10 12.18
N ASP A 64 -18.57 5.27 12.82
CA ASP A 64 -19.76 6.00 13.28
C ASP A 64 -20.55 6.58 12.12
N LEU A 65 -19.87 7.16 11.12
CA LEU A 65 -20.52 7.67 9.92
C LEU A 65 -21.16 6.52 9.15
N GLN A 66 -20.42 5.41 8.97
CA GLN A 66 -20.94 4.23 8.30
C GLN A 66 -22.16 3.66 9.03
N ARG A 67 -22.14 3.58 10.37
CA ARG A 67 -23.28 3.12 11.18
C ARG A 67 -24.50 4.02 10.96
N ARG A 68 -24.34 5.34 11.10
CA ARG A 68 -25.43 6.30 10.91
C ARG A 68 -26.01 6.23 9.50
N TYR A 69 -25.16 6.13 8.49
CA TYR A 69 -25.58 5.96 7.10
C TYR A 69 -26.43 4.70 6.91
N HIS A 70 -26.01 3.55 7.46
CA HIS A 70 -26.77 2.30 7.36
C HIS A 70 -28.12 2.37 8.09
N GLU A 71 -28.18 3.02 9.25
CA GLU A 71 -29.44 3.26 9.98
C GLU A 71 -30.44 4.04 9.12
N LEU A 72 -30.00 5.14 8.51
CA LEU A 72 -30.86 5.97 7.66
C LEU A 72 -31.30 5.23 6.39
N ILE A 73 -30.41 4.45 5.77
CA ILE A 73 -30.78 3.58 4.64
C ILE A 73 -31.81 2.53 5.05
N ALA A 74 -31.70 1.93 6.24
CA ALA A 74 -32.67 0.98 6.75
C ALA A 74 -34.04 1.64 7.00
N LYS A 75 -34.06 2.83 7.60
CA LYS A 75 -35.29 3.62 7.78
C LYS A 75 -35.93 4.01 6.44
N ARG A 76 -35.13 4.40 5.45
CA ARG A 76 -35.59 4.69 4.08
C ARG A 76 -36.29 3.47 3.46
N ARG A 77 -35.68 2.29 3.60
CA ARG A 77 -36.26 1.02 3.09
C ARG A 77 -37.53 0.62 3.83
N ALA A 78 -37.64 0.98 5.10
CA ALA A 78 -38.82 0.75 5.92
C ALA A 78 -39.89 1.86 5.78
N GLU A 79 -39.65 2.87 4.93
CA GLU A 79 -40.55 4.03 4.74
C GLU A 79 -40.85 4.79 6.05
N THR A 80 -39.92 4.76 7.02
CA THR A 80 -40.04 5.41 8.34
C THR A 80 -39.09 6.61 8.51
N LEU A 81 -38.44 7.02 7.42
CA LEU A 81 -37.49 8.12 7.41
C LEU A 81 -38.22 9.46 7.47
N SER A 82 -37.87 10.31 8.43
CA SER A 82 -38.41 11.69 8.48
C SER A 82 -37.75 12.61 7.45
N GLU A 83 -38.31 13.80 7.23
CA GLU A 83 -37.71 14.82 6.35
C GLU A 83 -36.34 15.30 6.85
N ASP A 84 -36.18 15.47 8.17
CA ASP A 84 -34.89 15.83 8.78
C ASP A 84 -33.86 14.72 8.57
N GLU A 85 -34.26 13.47 8.74
CA GLU A 85 -33.41 12.30 8.53
C GLU A 85 -33.07 12.07 7.06
N TYR A 86 -33.97 12.44 6.15
CA TYR A 86 -33.71 12.44 4.71
C TYR A 86 -32.66 13.49 4.33
N SER A 87 -32.78 14.70 4.88
CA SER A 87 -31.79 15.76 4.69
C SER A 87 -30.42 15.38 5.27
N GLU A 88 -30.40 14.70 6.41
CA GLU A 88 -29.19 14.13 6.99
C GLU A 88 -28.58 13.05 6.07
N LEU A 89 -29.40 12.15 5.53
CA LEU A 89 -28.95 11.09 4.63
C LEU A 89 -28.28 11.67 3.37
N LEU A 90 -28.87 12.70 2.76
CA LEU A 90 -28.27 13.40 1.62
C LEU A 90 -26.88 13.94 1.97
N ARG A 91 -26.76 14.67 3.08
CA ARG A 91 -25.48 15.21 3.53
C ARG A 91 -24.43 14.11 3.81
N LEU A 92 -24.85 12.98 4.35
CA LEU A 92 -23.95 11.85 4.60
C LEU A 92 -23.51 11.17 3.30
N THR A 93 -24.39 11.06 2.31
CA THR A 93 -24.04 10.59 0.97
C THR A 93 -22.95 11.47 0.36
N ASP A 94 -23.13 12.80 0.37
CA ASP A 94 -22.14 13.73 -0.17
C ASP A 94 -20.75 13.59 0.50
N GLN A 95 -20.74 13.39 1.83
CA GLN A 95 -19.50 13.16 2.58
C GLN A 95 -18.80 11.86 2.20
N VAL A 96 -19.57 10.77 2.05
CA VAL A 96 -19.02 9.47 1.62
C VAL A 96 -18.47 9.56 0.21
N GLU A 97 -19.18 10.22 -0.70
CA GLU A 97 -18.73 10.42 -2.07
C GLU A 97 -17.41 11.22 -2.12
N ALA A 98 -17.31 12.30 -1.35
CA ALA A 98 -16.08 13.07 -1.26
C ALA A 98 -14.88 12.24 -0.75
N ILE A 99 -15.11 11.37 0.24
CA ILE A 99 -14.08 10.44 0.76
C ILE A 99 -13.66 9.44 -0.32
N GLU A 100 -14.60 8.87 -1.06
CA GLU A 100 -14.29 7.90 -2.12
C GLU A 100 -13.57 8.56 -3.31
N VAL A 101 -13.93 9.78 -3.69
CA VAL A 101 -13.19 10.56 -4.71
C VAL A 101 -11.74 10.75 -4.27
N GLN A 102 -11.53 11.21 -3.04
CA GLN A 102 -10.19 11.41 -2.48
C GLN A 102 -9.38 10.10 -2.44
N ARG A 103 -10.05 8.98 -2.16
CA ARG A 103 -9.44 7.65 -2.17
C ARG A 103 -8.99 7.22 -3.56
N VAL A 104 -9.78 7.51 -4.59
CA VAL A 104 -9.40 7.26 -6.00
C VAL A 104 -8.18 8.10 -6.38
N GLU A 105 -8.09 9.35 -5.92
CA GLU A 105 -6.90 10.20 -6.15
C GLU A 105 -5.63 9.58 -5.54
N TYR A 106 -5.71 9.07 -4.29
CA TYR A 106 -4.57 8.38 -3.67
C TYR A 106 -4.18 7.09 -4.39
N LEU A 107 -5.16 6.34 -4.90
CA LEU A 107 -4.90 5.15 -5.72
C LEU A 107 -4.20 5.51 -7.03
N ALA A 108 -4.60 6.62 -7.67
CA ALA A 108 -3.95 7.11 -8.88
C ALA A 108 -2.51 7.56 -8.61
N GLU A 109 -2.26 8.23 -7.48
CA GLU A 109 -0.90 8.61 -7.08
C GLU A 109 -0.02 7.37 -6.80
N LEU A 110 -0.56 6.36 -6.11
CA LEU A 110 0.14 5.10 -5.87
C LEU A 110 0.46 4.37 -7.20
N ALA A 111 -0.47 4.38 -8.15
CA ALA A 111 -0.26 3.82 -9.49
C ALA A 111 0.88 4.52 -10.23
N ARG A 112 0.97 5.85 -10.11
CA ARG A 112 2.10 6.64 -10.65
C ARG A 112 3.43 6.24 -10.00
N LEU A 113 3.49 6.10 -8.67
CA LEU A 113 4.72 5.69 -7.97
C LEU A 113 5.17 4.28 -8.37
N ARG A 114 4.21 3.34 -8.47
CA ARG A 114 4.46 1.96 -8.87
C ARG A 114 4.66 1.76 -10.37
N LYS A 115 4.44 2.80 -11.18
CA LYS A 115 4.45 2.74 -12.66
C LYS A 115 3.53 1.64 -13.20
N LYS A 116 2.35 1.51 -12.58
CA LYS A 116 1.30 0.56 -12.97
C LYS A 116 0.04 1.31 -13.37
N SER A 117 -0.88 0.64 -14.08
CA SER A 117 -2.21 1.19 -14.27
C SER A 117 -2.98 1.23 -12.94
N LEU A 118 -3.96 2.13 -12.84
CA LEU A 118 -4.86 2.18 -11.68
C LEU A 118 -5.54 0.81 -11.46
N THR A 119 -6.00 0.17 -12.54
CA THR A 119 -6.67 -1.13 -12.50
C THR A 119 -5.75 -2.23 -11.96
N ASP A 120 -4.48 -2.24 -12.34
CA ASP A 120 -3.50 -3.20 -11.81
C ASP A 120 -3.23 -2.97 -10.32
N VAL A 121 -3.12 -1.71 -9.88
CA VAL A 121 -2.97 -1.40 -8.45
C VAL A 121 -4.20 -1.82 -7.66
N MET A 122 -5.40 -1.54 -8.15
CA MET A 122 -6.64 -1.99 -7.51
C MET A 122 -6.69 -3.52 -7.40
N LYS A 123 -6.29 -4.23 -8.45
CA LYS A 123 -6.18 -5.70 -8.46
C LYS A 123 -5.15 -6.20 -7.44
N ASP A 124 -3.96 -5.61 -7.39
CA ASP A 124 -2.91 -5.96 -6.42
C ASP A 124 -3.37 -5.76 -4.97
N LEU A 125 -4.18 -4.73 -4.72
CA LEU A 125 -4.73 -4.40 -3.40
C LEU A 125 -6.04 -5.12 -3.08
N GLY A 126 -6.56 -5.95 -3.98
CA GLY A 126 -7.85 -6.65 -3.80
C GLY A 126 -9.06 -5.72 -3.79
N ILE A 127 -8.93 -4.49 -4.28
CA ILE A 127 -10.00 -3.49 -4.35
C ILE A 127 -10.87 -3.80 -5.57
N ARG A 128 -12.16 -4.03 -5.34
CA ARG A 128 -13.15 -4.19 -6.42
C ARG A 128 -13.78 -2.84 -6.72
N ALA A 129 -13.94 -2.53 -8.00
CA ALA A 129 -14.77 -1.39 -8.39
C ALA A 129 -16.21 -1.62 -7.88
N PRO A 130 -16.88 -0.60 -7.34
CA PRO A 130 -18.29 -0.71 -6.99
C PRO A 130 -19.09 -1.12 -8.23
N ALA A 131 -19.94 -2.13 -8.08
CA ALA A 131 -20.88 -2.51 -9.12
C ALA A 131 -22.00 -1.46 -9.14
N TYR A 132 -21.96 -0.55 -10.09
CA TYR A 132 -23.12 0.28 -10.41
C TYR A 132 -24.09 -0.60 -11.21
N ALA A 133 -25.19 -1.00 -10.56
CA ALA A 133 -26.33 -1.69 -11.18
C ALA A 133 -27.53 -0.76 -11.13
#